data_AF-A0AAD5NCJ7-F1
#
_entry.id   AF-A0AAD5NCJ7-F1
#
_cell.length_a   1.000
_cell.length_b   1.000
_cell.length_c   1.000
_cell.angle_alpha   90.00
_cell.angle_beta   90.00
_cell.angle_gamma   90.00
#
_symmetry.space_group_name_H-M   'P 1'
#
loop_
_entity.id
_entity.type
_entity.pdbx_description
1 polymer ?
#
loop_
_entity_poly.entity_id
_entity_poly.type
_entity_poly.pdbx_seq_one_letter_code
_entity_poly.pdbx_strand_id
1 'polypeptide(L)'
;MVGGVNKRRLIQKTVFNELLKLVDPGVTPHQPKKGQHNIIMFVGLQGSGKTTTCTKMAYYYQRKGWKTCLICADTFRAGAFDKLKQNATKARIPFYGRSLWRIHCSL
;
A
#
# COMPACT_ATOMS: atom_id res chain seq x y z
N MET A 1 32.46 -6.40 41.20
CA MET A 1 31.35 -5.42 41.15
C MET A 1 30.47 -5.73 39.94
N VAL A 2 29.49 -6.64 40.08
CA VAL A 2 28.53 -6.94 39.00
C VAL A 2 27.22 -6.29 39.41
N GLY A 3 27.03 -5.06 38.95
CA GLY A 3 25.80 -4.29 39.20
C GLY A 3 24.59 -5.10 38.74
N GLY A 4 23.60 -5.25 39.62
CA GLY A 4 22.42 -6.08 39.42
C GLY A 4 21.76 -5.82 38.07
N VAL A 5 21.99 -6.73 37.12
CA VAL A 5 21.28 -6.71 35.84
C VAL A 5 19.83 -7.02 36.14
N ASN A 6 18.97 -6.03 35.95
CA ASN A 6 17.54 -6.14 36.21
C ASN A 6 16.97 -7.27 35.32
N LYS A 7 16.70 -8.45 35.92
CA LYS A 7 16.30 -9.68 35.23
C LYS A 7 15.12 -9.47 34.26
N ARG A 8 14.20 -8.56 34.60
CA ARG A 8 13.08 -8.16 33.74
C ARG A 8 13.54 -7.55 32.41
N ARG A 9 14.53 -6.67 32.45
CA ARG A 9 15.08 -6.01 31.26
C ARG A 9 15.82 -6.99 30.36
N LEU A 10 16.49 -7.99 30.95
CA LEU A 10 17.15 -9.05 30.18
C LEU A 10 16.11 -9.88 29.42
N ILE A 11 15.05 -10.32 30.08
CA ILE A 11 13.96 -11.09 29.45
C ILE A 11 13.30 -10.28 28.34
N GLN A 12 12.96 -9.01 28.59
CA GLN A 12 12.37 -8.13 27.58
C GLN A 12 13.27 -7.96 26.35
N LYS A 13 14.57 -7.77 26.58
CA LYS A 13 15.54 -7.62 25.48
C LYS A 13 15.65 -8.90 24.65
N THR A 14 15.67 -10.06 25.29
CA THR A 14 15.71 -11.35 24.59
C THR A 14 14.44 -11.56 23.76
N VAL A 15 13.26 -11.35 24.34
CA VAL A 15 11.98 -11.49 23.60
C VAL A 15 11.91 -10.51 22.43
N PHE A 16 12.31 -9.26 22.64
CA PHE A 16 12.34 -8.25 21.58
C PHE A 16 13.29 -8.65 20.44
N ASN A 17 14.47 -9.17 20.77
CA ASN A 17 15.43 -9.62 19.76
C ASN A 17 14.91 -10.82 18.95
N GLU A 18 14.23 -11.78 19.57
CA GLU A 18 13.64 -12.91 18.85
C GLU A 18 12.47 -12.44 17.95
N LEU A 19 11.65 -11.50 18.41
CA LEU A 19 10.61 -10.91 17.58
C LEU A 19 11.19 -10.15 16.38
N LEU A 20 12.29 -9.42 16.56
CA LEU A 20 12.98 -8.75 15.46
C LEU A 20 13.47 -9.75 14.41
N LYS A 21 14.03 -10.89 14.83
CA LYS A 21 14.48 -11.93 13.90
C LYS A 21 13.33 -12.53 13.09
N LEU A 22 12.12 -12.58 13.62
CA LEU A 22 10.94 -13.09 12.90
C LEU A 22 10.35 -12.07 11.93
N VAL A 23 10.46 -10.77 12.24
CA VAL A 23 9.87 -9.69 11.44
C VAL A 23 10.80 -9.23 10.32
N ASP A 24 12.11 -9.28 10.50
CA ASP A 24 13.09 -8.82 9.52
C ASP A 24 13.30 -9.86 8.40
N PRO A 25 12.83 -9.60 7.16
CA PRO A 25 13.03 -10.52 6.05
C PRO A 25 14.46 -10.47 5.48
N GLY A 26 15.34 -9.58 5.97
CA GLY A 26 16.70 -9.40 5.44
C GLY A 26 16.75 -8.82 4.01
N VAL A 27 15.62 -8.38 3.46
CA VAL A 27 15.48 -7.84 2.11
C VAL A 27 15.22 -6.35 2.16
N THR A 28 15.97 -5.57 1.37
CA THR A 28 15.76 -4.13 1.27
C THR A 28 14.45 -3.81 0.54
N PRO A 29 13.62 -2.89 1.07
CA PRO A 29 12.38 -2.48 0.40
C PRO A 29 12.65 -1.86 -0.98
N HIS A 30 11.75 -2.10 -1.92
CA HIS A 30 11.82 -1.44 -3.23
C HIS A 30 11.64 0.08 -3.10
N GLN A 31 12.57 0.84 -3.69
CA GLN A 31 12.55 2.30 -3.70
C GLN A 31 12.34 2.82 -5.13
N PRO A 32 11.32 3.68 -5.37
CA PRO A 32 11.10 4.25 -6.68
C PRO A 32 12.22 5.21 -7.09
N LYS A 33 12.63 5.17 -8.36
CA LYS A 33 13.70 6.02 -8.93
C LYS A 33 13.11 7.28 -9.58
N LYS A 34 13.64 8.46 -9.25
CA LYS A 34 13.20 9.73 -9.86
C LYS A 34 13.60 9.77 -11.34
N GLY A 35 12.75 10.33 -12.19
CA GLY A 35 12.99 10.48 -13.63
C GLY A 35 12.68 9.22 -14.47
N GLN A 36 12.33 8.10 -13.84
CA GLN A 36 11.90 6.88 -14.51
C GLN A 36 10.43 6.57 -14.21
N HIS A 37 9.80 5.78 -15.09
CA HIS A 37 8.46 5.26 -14.86
C HIS A 37 8.52 4.14 -13.82
N ASN A 38 7.88 4.35 -12.67
CA ASN A 38 7.79 3.35 -11.61
C ASN A 38 6.37 2.77 -11.60
N ILE A 39 6.22 1.50 -11.98
CA ILE A 39 4.93 0.81 -12.03
C ILE A 39 4.83 -0.11 -10.82
N ILE A 40 3.82 0.10 -9.98
CA ILE A 40 3.59 -0.66 -8.75
C ILE A 40 2.21 -1.30 -8.82
N MET A 41 2.17 -2.63 -8.76
CA MET A 41 0.92 -3.41 -8.76
C MET A 41 0.60 -3.88 -7.35
N PHE A 42 -0.65 -3.69 -6.92
CA PHE A 42 -1.14 -4.15 -5.63
C PHE A 42 -1.87 -5.47 -5.80
N VAL A 43 -1.34 -6.53 -5.18
CA VAL A 43 -1.91 -7.89 -5.19
C VAL A 43 -2.28 -8.32 -3.77
N GLY A 44 -3.14 -9.32 -3.65
CA GLY A 44 -3.56 -9.90 -2.37
C GLY A 44 -5.03 -10.29 -2.33
N LEU A 45 -5.46 -10.84 -1.19
CA LEU A 45 -6.80 -11.38 -1.00
C LEU A 45 -7.91 -10.33 -1.09
N GLN A 46 -9.14 -10.76 -1.40
CA GLN A 46 -10.32 -9.89 -1.36
C GLN A 46 -10.51 -9.35 0.06
N GLY A 47 -10.75 -8.04 0.19
CA GLY A 47 -10.94 -7.40 1.50
C GLY A 47 -9.66 -6.91 2.19
N SER A 48 -8.45 -7.22 1.69
CA SER A 48 -7.17 -6.76 2.28
C SER A 48 -6.90 -5.25 2.18
N GLY A 49 -7.83 -4.47 1.62
CA GLY A 49 -7.73 -3.01 1.54
C GLY A 49 -6.91 -2.46 0.37
N LYS A 50 -6.56 -3.27 -0.64
CA LYS A 50 -5.75 -2.88 -1.82
C LYS A 50 -6.11 -1.50 -2.39
N THR A 51 -7.34 -1.30 -2.84
CA THR A 51 -7.82 -0.05 -3.44
C THR A 51 -7.57 1.19 -2.55
N THR A 52 -7.77 1.04 -1.24
CA THR A 52 -7.55 2.11 -0.26
C THR A 52 -6.05 2.36 -0.08
N THR A 53 -5.25 1.31 0.05
CA THR A 53 -3.79 1.40 0.19
C THR A 53 -3.14 2.00 -1.07
N CYS A 54 -3.61 1.66 -2.27
CA CYS A 54 -3.16 2.29 -3.53
C CYS A 54 -3.31 3.81 -3.46
N THR A 55 -4.48 4.29 -3.06
CA THR A 55 -4.77 5.73 -2.97
C THR A 55 -3.87 6.40 -1.93
N LYS A 56 -3.70 5.78 -0.75
CA LYS A 56 -2.81 6.29 0.30
C LYS A 56 -1.36 6.39 -0.17
N MET A 57 -0.86 5.37 -0.85
CA MET A 57 0.51 5.35 -1.37
C MET A 57 0.70 6.40 -2.46
N ALA A 58 -0.25 6.53 -3.39
CA ALA A 58 -0.20 7.55 -4.43
C ALA A 58 -0.23 8.98 -3.85
N TYR A 59 -1.05 9.23 -2.82
CA TYR A 59 -1.09 10.52 -2.13
C TYR A 59 0.22 10.81 -1.37
N TYR A 60 0.78 9.81 -0.70
CA TYR A 60 2.07 9.94 -0.01
C TYR A 60 3.19 10.37 -0.97
N TYR A 61 3.28 9.75 -2.15
CA TYR A 61 4.28 10.13 -3.16
C TYR A 61 3.96 11.46 -3.83
N GLN A 62 2.68 11.79 -4.05
CA GLN A 62 2.26 13.09 -4.56
C GLN A 62 2.73 14.23 -3.64
N ARG A 63 2.56 14.08 -2.32
CA ARG A 63 3.06 15.06 -1.33
C ARG A 63 4.58 15.20 -1.31
N LYS A 64 5.31 14.19 -1.77
CA LYS A 64 6.77 14.21 -1.94
C LYS A 64 7.20 14.81 -3.30
N GLY A 65 6.27 15.36 -4.07
CA GLY A 65 6.53 16.01 -5.37
C GLY A 65 6.60 15.04 -6.55
N TRP A 66 6.14 13.79 -6.40
CA TRP A 66 6.10 12.84 -7.50
C TRP A 66 4.83 13.00 -8.33
N LYS A 67 4.92 12.80 -9.64
CA LYS A 67 3.76 12.68 -10.52
C LYS A 67 3.18 11.27 -10.39
N THR A 68 2.04 11.15 -9.72
CA THR A 68 1.38 9.86 -9.47
C THR A 68 0.08 9.75 -10.26
N CYS A 69 -0.28 8.51 -10.62
CA CYS A 69 -1.52 8.17 -11.30
C CYS A 69 -2.03 6.82 -10.76
N LEU A 70 -3.35 6.65 -10.69
CA LEU A 70 -4.00 5.41 -10.25
C LEU A 70 -4.65 4.71 -11.43
N ILE A 71 -4.50 3.39 -11.51
CA ILE A 71 -5.15 2.56 -12.54
C ILE A 71 -6.06 1.55 -11.85
N CYS A 72 -7.33 1.51 -12.25
CA CYS A 72 -8.29 0.51 -11.81
C CYS A 72 -8.25 -0.70 -12.73
N ALA A 73 -7.64 -1.78 -12.26
CA ALA A 73 -7.60 -3.09 -12.94
C ALA A 73 -8.58 -4.12 -12.33
N ASP A 74 -9.38 -3.73 -11.33
CA ASP A 74 -10.41 -4.58 -10.72
C ASP A 74 -11.72 -4.47 -11.52
N THR A 75 -11.95 -5.42 -12.43
CA THR A 75 -13.14 -5.47 -13.30
C THR A 75 -14.23 -6.40 -12.79
N PHE A 76 -13.94 -7.25 -11.80
CA PHE A 76 -14.87 -8.26 -11.30
C PHE A 76 -15.77 -7.74 -10.20
N ARG A 77 -15.25 -6.88 -9.31
CA ARG A 77 -16.03 -6.33 -8.21
C ARG A 77 -16.89 -5.17 -8.68
N ALA A 78 -18.21 -5.32 -8.58
CA ALA A 78 -19.15 -4.24 -8.83
C ALA A 78 -18.81 -2.99 -7.98
N GLY A 79 -18.76 -1.83 -8.61
CA GLY A 79 -18.44 -0.55 -7.96
C GLY A 79 -16.98 -0.38 -7.53
N ALA A 80 -16.05 -1.28 -7.89
CA ALA A 80 -14.63 -1.10 -7.57
C ALA A 80 -14.04 0.15 -8.23
N PHE A 81 -14.41 0.41 -9.49
CA PHE A 81 -14.03 1.62 -10.20
C PHE A 81 -14.56 2.88 -9.52
N ASP A 82 -15.85 2.92 -9.16
CA ASP A 82 -16.45 4.08 -8.51
C ASP A 82 -15.81 4.36 -7.14
N LYS A 83 -15.48 3.31 -6.39
CA LYS A 83 -14.76 3.42 -5.12
C LYS A 83 -13.36 4.03 -5.32
N LEU A 84 -12.61 3.55 -6.32
CA LEU A 84 -11.29 4.10 -6.64
C LEU A 84 -11.41 5.56 -7.10
N LYS A 85 -12.38 5.86 -7.98
CA LYS A 85 -12.67 7.21 -8.48
C LYS A 85 -12.96 8.19 -7.34
N GLN A 86 -13.86 7.84 -6.41
CA GLN A 86 -14.19 8.70 -5.27
C GLN A 86 -12.94 9.00 -4.41
N ASN A 87 -12.12 7.99 -4.14
CA ASN A 87 -10.90 8.16 -3.35
C ASN A 87 -9.84 9.00 -4.08
N ALA A 88 -9.65 8.76 -5.38
CA ALA A 88 -8.71 9.50 -6.22
C ALA A 88 -9.11 10.98 -6.37
N THR A 89 -10.41 11.25 -6.57
CA THR A 89 -10.95 12.63 -6.64
C THR A 89 -10.72 13.36 -5.33
N LYS A 90 -10.97 12.73 -4.17
CA LYS A 90 -10.68 13.32 -2.85
C LYS A 90 -9.20 13.66 -2.68
N ALA A 91 -8.32 12.80 -3.17
CA ALA A 91 -6.87 13.00 -3.10
C ALA A 91 -6.31 13.89 -4.23
N ARG A 92 -7.13 14.33 -5.19
CA ARG A 92 -6.72 15.07 -6.40
C ARG A 92 -5.62 14.35 -7.19
N ILE A 93 -5.78 13.04 -7.39
CA ILE A 93 -4.86 12.19 -8.14
C ILE A 93 -5.52 11.78 -9.46
N PRO A 94 -4.85 11.88 -10.61
CA PRO A 94 -5.39 11.38 -11.86
C PRO A 94 -5.61 9.87 -11.78
N PHE A 95 -6.74 9.41 -12.32
CA PHE A 95 -7.10 8.00 -12.31
C PHE A 95 -7.54 7.55 -13.71
N TYR A 96 -7.27 6.29 -14.02
CA TYR A 96 -7.66 5.62 -15.25
C TYR A 96 -8.40 4.31 -14.94
N GLY A 97 -9.42 4.00 -15.73
CA GLY A 97 -10.17 2.75 -15.61
C GLY A 97 -11.49 2.81 -16.37
N ARG A 98 -12.08 1.63 -16.61
CA ARG A 98 -13.34 1.49 -17.35
C ARG A 98 -14.33 0.69 -16.49
N SER A 99 -15.55 1.20 -16.32
CA SER A 99 -16.62 0.46 -15.66
C SER A 99 -17.25 -0.52 -16.65
N LEU A 100 -17.16 -1.81 -16.36
CA LEU A 100 -17.69 -2.88 -17.22
C LEU A 100 -19.23 -2.86 -17.28
N TRP A 101 -19.90 -2.43 -16.21
CA TRP A 101 -21.36 -2.35 -16.11
C TRP A 101 -22.02 -1.36 -17.07
N ARG A 102 -21.25 -0.44 -17.65
CA ARG A 102 -21.78 0.53 -18.62
C ARG A 102 -22.02 -0.06 -20.02
N ILE A 103 -21.56 -1.29 -20.26
CA ILE A 103 -21.69 -1.97 -21.55
C ILE A 103 -23.01 -2.77 -21.63
N HIS A 104 -23.57 -3.17 -20.48
CA HIS A 104 -24.68 -4.13 -20.45
C HIS A 104 -26.09 -3.52 -20.33
N CYS A 105 -26.21 -2.20 -20.14
CA CYS A 105 -27.49 -1.50 -19.90
C CYS A 105 -27.83 -0.47 -20.99
N SER A 106 -27.16 -0.55 -22.16
CA SER A 106 -27.43 0.31 -23.33
C SER A 106 -27.97 -0.49 -24.53
N LEU A 107 -28.54 -1.67 -24.29
CA LEU A 107 -29.22 -2.52 -25.26
C LEU A 107 -30.66 -2.73 -24.81
#